data_AF-X5E293-F1
#
_entry.id   AF-X5E293-F1
#
_cell.length_a   1.000
_cell.length_b   1.000
_cell.length_c   1.000
_cell.angle_alpha   90.00
_cell.angle_beta   90.00
_cell.angle_gamma   90.00
#
_symmetry.space_group_name_H-M   'P 1'
#
loop_
_entity.id
_entity.type
_entity.pdbx_description
1 polymer ?
#
loop_
_entity_poly.entity_id
_entity_poly.type
_entity_poly.pdbx_seq_one_letter_code
_entity_poly.pdbx_strand_id
1 'polypeptide(L)'
;MEELKNIAPNLSKMKKENPFGTPKHYFDDFSARMQMQIEAEKHVANNKEFKIINLLKPALGLAASFAIIFMLVYIPIKTFIPQDQVIETTASTNFSDRQMHSILEELDETSFFALLENDDNDETFSDDDLLAYVSSNFNAYEIFEYTEE
;
A
#
# COMPACT_ATOMS: atom_id res chain seq x y z
N MET A 1 4.04 88.51 42.41
CA MET A 1 5.06 88.11 43.41
C MET A 1 4.52 87.17 44.48
N GLU A 2 3.25 87.29 44.89
CA GLU A 2 2.65 86.43 45.94
C GLU A 2 2.50 84.95 45.53
N GLU A 3 2.20 84.67 44.26
CA GLU A 3 2.05 83.30 43.75
C GLU A 3 3.33 82.46 43.90
N LEU A 4 4.49 83.04 43.57
CA LEU A 4 5.79 82.39 43.71
C LEU A 4 6.11 82.07 45.18
N LYS A 5 5.63 82.89 46.12
CA LYS A 5 5.86 82.74 47.55
C LYS A 5 5.12 81.54 48.14
N ASN A 6 3.97 81.17 47.55
CA ASN A 6 3.16 80.01 47.93
C ASN A 6 3.59 78.71 47.22
N ILE A 7 4.11 78.80 45.98
CA ILE A 7 4.48 77.64 45.17
C ILE A 7 5.92 77.17 45.45
N ALA A 8 6.87 78.09 45.68
CA ALA A 8 8.27 77.78 45.97
C ALA A 8 8.50 76.77 47.12
N PRO A 9 7.83 76.86 48.29
CA PRO A 9 8.03 75.90 49.37
C PRO A 9 7.46 74.50 49.05
N ASN A 10 6.55 74.37 48.08
CA ASN A 10 6.06 73.08 47.61
C ASN A 10 7.02 72.46 46.59
N LEU A 11 7.59 73.27 45.70
CA LEU A 11 8.62 72.83 44.75
C LEU A 11 9.92 72.41 45.45
N SER A 12 10.32 73.10 46.52
CA SER A 12 11.53 72.74 47.28
C SER A 12 11.42 71.42 48.04
N LYS A 13 10.18 70.97 48.34
CA LYS A 13 9.88 69.68 48.98
C LYS A 13 9.87 68.51 48.00
N MET A 14 9.81 68.79 46.69
CA MET A 14 9.81 67.75 45.67
C MET A 14 11.23 67.20 45.50
N LYS A 15 11.37 65.87 45.46
CA LYS A 15 12.67 65.23 45.22
C LYS A 15 13.19 65.64 43.85
N LYS A 16 14.46 66.05 43.80
CA LYS A 16 15.20 66.33 42.55
C LYS A 16 15.65 65.06 41.84
N GLU A 17 14.79 64.05 41.80
CA GLU A 17 15.02 62.83 41.03
C GLU A 17 14.32 62.97 39.69
N ASN A 18 14.98 62.57 38.60
CA ASN A 18 14.36 62.61 37.27
C ASN A 18 13.41 61.40 37.15
N PRO A 19 12.08 61.60 37.09
CA PRO A 19 11.13 60.50 36.99
C PRO A 19 11.14 59.82 35.61
N PHE A 20 11.77 60.43 34.62
CA PHE A 20 11.92 59.90 33.26
C PHE A 20 13.33 59.33 33.00
N GLY A 21 14.07 59.02 34.06
CA GLY A 21 15.36 58.35 33.95
C GLY A 21 15.20 56.86 33.66
N THR A 22 16.14 56.29 32.90
CA THR A 22 16.23 54.84 32.78
C THR A 22 16.80 54.22 34.06
N PRO A 23 16.48 52.96 34.37
CA PRO A 23 17.15 52.22 35.44
C PRO A 23 18.68 52.25 35.29
N LYS A 24 19.39 52.11 36.41
CA LYS A 24 20.86 51.95 36.40
C LYS A 24 21.23 50.74 35.54
N HIS A 25 22.26 50.88 34.72
CA HIS A 25 22.77 49.83 33.83
C HIS A 25 21.77 49.30 32.78
N TYR A 26 20.70 50.05 32.51
CA TYR A 26 19.68 49.64 31.53
C TYR A 26 20.27 49.34 30.14
N PHE A 27 21.18 50.19 29.66
CA PHE A 27 21.83 50.03 28.36
C PHE A 27 23.05 49.10 28.41
N ASP A 28 23.70 48.98 29.57
CA ASP A 28 24.90 48.16 29.73
C ASP A 28 24.56 46.66 29.59
N ASP A 29 23.45 46.22 30.20
CA ASP A 29 23.01 44.81 30.17
C ASP A 29 21.99 44.50 29.05
N PHE A 30 21.63 45.50 28.23
CA PHE A 30 20.60 45.35 27.20
C PHE A 30 20.94 44.23 26.21
N SER A 31 22.16 44.23 25.67
CA SER A 31 22.60 43.25 24.68
C SER A 31 22.55 41.82 25.23
N ALA A 32 22.97 41.63 26.48
CA ALA A 32 22.93 40.33 27.14
C ALA A 32 21.49 39.83 27.34
N ARG A 33 20.58 40.71 27.77
CA ARG A 33 19.15 40.40 27.92
C ARG A 33 18.50 40.06 26.58
N MET A 34 18.81 40.82 25.53
CA MET A 34 18.29 40.57 24.19
C MET A 34 18.77 39.21 23.65
N GLN A 35 20.05 38.91 23.81
CA GLN A 35 20.63 37.64 23.37
C GLN A 35 19.99 36.44 24.11
N MET A 36 19.82 36.55 25.43
CA MET A 36 19.15 35.53 26.23
C MET A 36 17.71 35.29 25.77
N GLN A 37 16.98 36.34 25.39
CA GLN A 37 15.62 36.23 24.88
C GLN A 37 15.57 35.54 23.51
N ILE A 38 16.49 35.87 22.59
CA ILE A 38 16.61 35.20 21.29
C ILE A 38 16.96 33.71 21.46
N GLU A 39 17.87 33.38 22.38
CA GLU A 39 18.24 32.00 22.66
C GLU A 39 17.08 31.20 23.25
N ALA A 40 16.36 31.77 24.22
CA ALA A 40 15.16 31.17 24.79
C ALA A 40 14.08 30.90 23.72
N GLU A 41 13.82 31.84 22.82
CA GLU A 41 12.88 31.67 21.72
C GLU A 41 13.34 30.59 20.71
N LYS A 42 14.65 30.52 20.41
CA LYS A 42 15.21 29.46 19.55
C LYS A 42 15.08 28.08 20.17
N HIS A 43 15.27 27.94 21.49
CA HIS A 43 15.10 26.67 22.19
C HIS A 43 13.65 26.19 22.19
N VAL A 44 12.67 27.09 22.27
CA VAL A 44 11.23 26.77 22.12
C VAL A 44 10.88 26.46 20.66
N ALA A 45 11.56 27.00 19.66
CA ALA A 45 11.36 26.56 18.28
C ALA A 45 11.93 25.17 17.99
N ASN A 46 12.94 24.75 18.76
CA ASN A 46 13.64 23.48 18.57
C ASN A 46 13.00 22.31 19.35
N ASN A 47 12.08 22.58 20.28
CA ASN A 47 11.16 21.55 20.80
C ASN A 47 10.02 21.29 19.78
N LYS A 48 10.40 21.01 18.52
CA LYS A 48 9.44 20.50 17.54
C LYS A 48 9.08 19.08 17.96
N GLU A 49 8.23 18.96 18.97
CA GLU A 49 7.61 17.73 19.41
C GLU A 49 7.11 17.05 18.15
N PHE A 50 7.63 15.85 17.91
CA PHE A 50 7.54 15.18 16.63
C PHE A 50 6.07 15.01 16.23
N LYS A 51 5.50 15.96 15.48
CA LYS A 51 4.11 15.92 14.97
C LYS A 51 3.81 14.64 14.17
N ILE A 52 4.86 13.92 13.80
CA ILE A 52 4.87 12.61 13.13
C ILE A 52 4.18 11.53 13.99
N ILE A 53 4.34 11.53 15.33
CA ILE A 53 3.68 10.52 16.18
C ILE A 53 2.16 10.65 16.20
N ASN A 54 1.61 11.83 15.96
CA ASN A 54 0.16 12.00 15.83
C ASN A 54 -0.38 11.56 14.46
N LEU A 55 0.47 11.49 13.44
CA LEU A 55 0.11 10.99 12.12
C LEU A 55 0.28 9.47 12.01
N LEU A 56 1.22 8.88 12.76
CA LEU A 56 1.42 7.43 12.81
C LEU A 56 0.30 6.70 13.53
N LYS A 57 -0.33 7.31 14.55
CA LYS A 57 -1.42 6.70 15.34
C LYS A 57 -2.59 6.19 14.47
N PRO A 58 -3.17 7.00 13.54
CA PRO A 58 -4.22 6.50 12.66
C PRO A 58 -3.68 5.62 11.51
N ALA A 59 -2.48 5.90 10.98
CA ALA A 59 -1.89 5.12 9.89
C ALA A 59 -1.57 3.67 10.28
N LEU A 60 -1.30 3.42 11.56
CA LEU A 60 -1.06 2.07 12.10
C LEU A 60 -2.30 1.15 11.94
N GLY A 61 -3.51 1.71 12.09
CA GLY A 61 -4.76 0.96 11.90
C GLY A 61 -4.98 0.55 10.45
N LEU A 62 -4.58 1.41 9.50
CA LEU A 62 -4.65 1.12 8.06
C LEU A 62 -3.65 0.04 7.64
N ALA A 63 -2.42 0.08 8.17
CA ALA A 63 -1.44 -0.99 7.93
C ALA A 63 -1.92 -2.33 8.52
N ALA A 64 -2.52 -2.31 9.71
CA ALA A 64 -3.08 -3.50 10.34
C ALA A 64 -4.24 -4.11 9.53
N SER A 65 -5.10 -3.31 8.91
CA SER A 65 -6.18 -3.83 8.06
C SER A 65 -5.64 -4.54 6.81
N PHE A 66 -4.64 -3.97 6.14
CA PHE A 66 -3.97 -4.65 5.02
C PHE A 66 -3.26 -5.93 5.46
N ALA A 67 -2.60 -5.92 6.62
CA ALA A 67 -1.97 -7.11 7.17
C ALA A 67 -2.99 -8.21 7.50
N ILE A 68 -4.15 -7.86 8.07
CA ILE A 68 -5.24 -8.80 8.34
C ILE A 68 -5.79 -9.38 7.03
N ILE A 69 -5.99 -8.56 6.00
CA ILE A 69 -6.44 -9.04 4.68
C ILE A 69 -5.41 -10.01 4.09
N PHE A 70 -4.13 -9.64 4.10
CA PHE A 70 -3.05 -10.54 3.65
C PHE A 70 -3.01 -11.83 4.46
N MET A 71 -3.19 -11.75 5.77
CA MET A 71 -3.19 -12.90 6.68
C MET A 71 -4.40 -13.82 6.41
N LEU A 72 -5.57 -13.25 6.17
CA LEU A 72 -6.79 -13.99 5.82
C LEU A 72 -6.70 -14.68 4.47
N VAL A 73 -5.88 -14.20 3.54
CA VAL A 73 -5.67 -14.84 2.23
C VAL A 73 -4.50 -15.83 2.29
N TYR A 74 -3.36 -15.41 2.85
CA TYR A 74 -2.13 -16.18 2.86
C TYR A 74 -2.20 -17.42 3.77
N ILE A 75 -2.81 -17.31 4.95
CA ILE A 75 -2.92 -18.44 5.89
C ILE A 75 -3.72 -19.60 5.30
N PRO A 76 -4.94 -19.41 4.76
CA PRO A 76 -5.70 -20.54 4.25
C PRO A 76 -5.09 -21.14 2.97
N ILE A 77 -4.53 -20.31 2.09
CA ILE A 77 -3.82 -20.81 0.89
C ILE A 77 -2.68 -21.73 1.29
N LYS A 78 -1.92 -21.38 2.34
CA LYS A 78 -0.79 -22.20 2.78
C LYS A 78 -1.20 -23.41 3.63
N THR A 79 -2.29 -23.31 4.39
CA THR A 79 -2.65 -24.28 5.44
C THR A 79 -3.69 -25.30 4.99
N PHE A 80 -4.60 -24.93 4.06
CA PHE A 80 -5.75 -25.76 3.68
C PHE A 80 -5.74 -26.21 2.21
N ILE A 81 -4.86 -25.67 1.35
CA ILE A 81 -4.76 -26.10 -0.06
C ILE A 81 -3.60 -27.09 -0.20
N PRO A 82 -3.85 -28.42 -0.29
CA PRO A 82 -2.87 -29.34 -0.83
C PRO A 82 -2.53 -28.90 -2.26
N GLN A 83 -1.24 -28.90 -2.62
CA GLN A 83 -0.66 -28.36 -3.88
C GLN A 83 -1.24 -28.90 -5.19
N ASP A 84 -2.25 -29.77 -5.16
CA ASP A 84 -2.75 -30.52 -6.31
C ASP A 84 -4.08 -29.98 -6.87
N GLN A 85 -4.69 -28.96 -6.26
CA GLN A 85 -6.01 -28.44 -6.68
C GLN A 85 -6.08 -26.90 -6.58
N VAL A 86 -5.24 -26.19 -7.34
CA VAL A 86 -5.46 -24.75 -7.58
C VAL A 86 -6.43 -24.64 -8.76
N ILE A 87 -7.70 -24.35 -8.47
CA ILE A 87 -8.74 -24.08 -9.47
C ILE A 87 -8.45 -22.70 -10.08
N GLU A 88 -8.09 -22.70 -11.35
CA GLU A 88 -7.65 -21.54 -12.12
C GLU A 88 -8.86 -20.77 -12.70
N THR A 89 -9.54 -19.96 -11.89
CA THR A 89 -10.49 -18.95 -12.40
C THR A 89 -9.76 -17.66 -12.71
N THR A 90 -8.95 -17.66 -13.77
CA THR A 90 -8.58 -16.44 -14.51
C THR A 90 -8.36 -16.81 -15.96
N ALA A 91 -9.21 -16.26 -16.83
CA ALA A 91 -9.15 -16.44 -18.27
C ALA A 91 -7.72 -16.18 -18.81
N SER A 92 -7.19 -17.23 -19.45
CA SER A 92 -6.31 -17.22 -20.62
C SER A 92 -4.97 -16.47 -20.52
N THR A 93 -3.87 -17.22 -20.41
CA THR A 93 -2.75 -17.23 -21.40
C THR A 93 -1.55 -18.09 -21.02
N ASN A 94 -1.51 -18.76 -19.86
CA ASN A 94 -0.39 -19.65 -19.54
C ASN A 94 -0.86 -21.10 -19.52
N PHE A 95 -0.97 -21.69 -20.71
CA PHE A 95 -1.06 -23.14 -20.86
C PHE A 95 0.23 -23.72 -20.26
N SER A 96 0.14 -24.21 -19.03
CA SER A 96 1.31 -24.69 -18.28
C SER A 96 1.86 -25.92 -18.97
N ASP A 97 3.20 -26.05 -19.08
CA ASP A 97 3.87 -27.22 -19.68
C ASP A 97 3.34 -28.56 -19.15
N ARG A 98 2.86 -28.58 -17.90
CA ARG A 98 2.23 -29.74 -17.26
C ARG A 98 0.92 -30.18 -17.93
N GLN A 99 0.10 -29.24 -18.39
CA GLN A 99 -1.15 -29.53 -19.08
C GLN A 99 -0.90 -30.00 -20.51
N MET A 100 0.15 -29.47 -21.16
CA MET A 100 0.62 -30.00 -22.44
C MET A 100 1.13 -31.44 -22.29
N HIS A 101 1.91 -31.72 -21.23
CA HIS A 101 2.41 -33.06 -20.96
C HIS A 101 1.30 -34.08 -20.69
N SER A 102 0.23 -33.71 -19.98
CA SER A 102 -0.90 -34.62 -19.76
C SER A 102 -1.67 -34.93 -21.04
N ILE A 103 -1.85 -33.92 -21.91
CA ILE A 103 -2.53 -34.11 -23.20
C ILE A 103 -1.69 -34.99 -24.13
N LEU A 104 -0.36 -34.80 -24.15
CA LEU A 104 0.55 -35.62 -24.94
C LEU A 104 0.65 -37.08 -24.46
N GLU A 105 0.46 -37.33 -23.17
CA GLU A 105 0.49 -38.68 -22.60
C GLU A 105 -0.81 -39.47 -22.88
N GLU A 106 -1.93 -38.77 -23.04
CA GLU A 106 -3.24 -39.37 -23.37
C GLU A 106 -3.41 -39.63 -24.88
N LEU A 107 -2.63 -38.96 -25.73
CA LEU A 107 -2.66 -39.15 -27.18
C LEU A 107 -1.89 -40.41 -27.58
N ASP A 108 -2.56 -41.30 -28.32
CA ASP A 108 -1.88 -42.40 -29.00
C ASP A 108 -0.95 -41.88 -30.12
N GLU A 109 0.13 -42.63 -30.40
CA GLU A 109 1.17 -42.24 -31.36
C GLU A 109 0.58 -41.96 -32.75
N THR A 110 -0.43 -42.74 -33.16
CA THR A 110 -1.09 -42.58 -34.46
C THR A 110 -1.80 -41.23 -34.60
N SER A 111 -2.49 -40.80 -33.54
CA SER A 111 -3.18 -39.50 -33.47
C SER A 111 -2.19 -38.34 -33.41
N PHE A 112 -1.06 -38.53 -32.73
CA PHE A 112 0.03 -37.55 -32.71
C PHE A 112 0.63 -37.35 -34.11
N PHE A 113 0.88 -38.43 -34.86
CA PHE A 113 1.36 -38.34 -36.24
C PHE A 113 0.35 -37.69 -37.18
N ALA A 114 -0.95 -37.99 -37.04
CA ALA A 114 -1.99 -37.33 -37.81
C ALA A 114 -2.02 -35.82 -37.57
N LEU A 115 -1.86 -35.36 -36.32
CA LEU A 115 -1.78 -33.92 -36.01
C LEU A 115 -0.53 -33.24 -36.59
N LEU A 116 0.60 -33.96 -36.65
CA LEU A 116 1.83 -33.43 -37.24
C LEU A 116 1.80 -33.41 -38.78
N GLU A 117 1.03 -34.31 -39.39
CA GLU A 117 0.87 -34.43 -40.84
C GLU A 117 -0.15 -33.42 -41.41
N ASN A 118 -1.10 -32.96 -40.58
CA ASN A 118 -2.22 -32.11 -41.00
C ASN A 118 -1.98 -30.58 -40.85
N ASP A 119 -0.75 -30.10 -40.70
CA ASP A 119 -0.45 -28.66 -40.50
C ASP A 119 -0.83 -27.75 -41.70
N ASP A 120 -1.21 -28.31 -42.86
CA ASP A 120 -1.43 -27.51 -44.09
C ASP A 120 -2.74 -27.79 -44.85
N ASN A 121 -3.65 -28.66 -44.40
CA ASN A 121 -4.91 -28.90 -45.10
C ASN A 121 -6.11 -28.68 -44.17
N ASP A 122 -6.94 -27.67 -44.49
CA ASP A 122 -8.28 -27.44 -43.92
C ASP A 122 -9.25 -28.57 -44.34
N GLU A 123 -8.92 -29.83 -44.07
CA GLU A 123 -9.87 -30.94 -44.19
C GLU A 123 -10.68 -31.03 -42.90
N THR A 124 -11.87 -30.41 -42.95
CA THR A 124 -12.93 -30.70 -41.99
C THR A 124 -13.32 -32.17 -42.13
N PHE A 125 -13.16 -32.96 -41.06
CA PHE A 125 -13.62 -34.35 -41.03
C PHE A 125 -15.05 -34.46 -41.55
N SER A 126 -15.27 -35.31 -42.56
CA SER A 126 -16.61 -35.60 -43.05
C SER A 126 -17.35 -36.46 -42.03
N ASP A 127 -18.67 -36.32 -41.96
CA ASP A 127 -19.51 -37.16 -41.09
C ASP A 127 -19.28 -38.67 -41.35
N ASP A 128 -18.94 -39.02 -42.59
CA ASP A 128 -18.61 -40.39 -43.00
C ASP A 128 -17.30 -40.91 -42.39
N ASP A 129 -16.29 -40.04 -42.23
CA ASP A 129 -15.00 -40.41 -41.63
C ASP A 129 -15.13 -40.61 -40.12
N LEU A 130 -15.93 -39.75 -39.47
CA LEU A 130 -16.27 -39.88 -38.06
C LEU A 130 -17.05 -41.18 -37.81
N LEU A 131 -18.01 -41.51 -38.68
CA LEU A 131 -18.77 -42.76 -38.59
C LEU A 131 -17.85 -43.98 -38.76
N ALA A 132 -16.94 -43.94 -39.73
CA ALA A 132 -15.99 -45.02 -39.97
C ALA A 132 -15.11 -45.26 -38.75
N TYR A 133 -14.53 -44.19 -38.18
CA TYR A 133 -13.69 -44.28 -36.99
C TYR A 133 -14.45 -44.81 -35.77
N VAL A 134 -15.66 -44.31 -35.51
CA VAL A 134 -16.48 -44.76 -34.38
C VAL A 134 -16.82 -46.24 -34.53
N SER A 135 -17.18 -46.69 -35.73
CA SER A 135 -17.53 -48.09 -35.97
C SER A 135 -16.34 -49.05 -35.93
N SER A 136 -15.13 -48.59 -36.22
CA SER A 136 -13.92 -49.42 -36.17
C SER A 136 -13.34 -49.55 -34.77
N ASN A 137 -13.50 -48.52 -33.93
CA ASN A 137 -12.87 -48.45 -32.61
C ASN A 137 -13.83 -48.75 -31.46
N PHE A 138 -15.14 -48.53 -31.65
CA PHE A 138 -16.15 -48.79 -30.63
C PHE A 138 -17.15 -49.81 -31.12
N ASN A 139 -17.57 -50.71 -30.23
CA ASN A 139 -18.67 -51.60 -30.54
C ASN A 139 -20.03 -50.91 -30.27
N ALA A 140 -21.10 -51.40 -30.90
CA ALA A 140 -22.43 -50.78 -30.79
C ALA A 140 -22.99 -50.75 -29.34
N TYR A 141 -22.52 -51.65 -28.48
CA TYR A 141 -22.93 -51.70 -27.08
C TYR A 141 -22.25 -50.59 -26.25
N GLU A 142 -20.95 -50.37 -26.44
CA GLU A 142 -20.18 -49.29 -25.80
C GLU A 142 -20.74 -47.92 -26.17
N ILE A 143 -21.05 -47.72 -27.45
CA ILE A 143 -21.66 -46.46 -27.93
C ILE A 143 -22.99 -46.19 -27.22
N PHE A 144 -23.82 -47.22 -27.03
CA PHE A 144 -25.11 -47.07 -26.36
C PHE A 144 -24.96 -46.67 -24.90
N GLU A 145 -24.04 -47.31 -24.17
CA GLU A 145 -23.77 -47.01 -22.76
C GLU A 145 -23.38 -45.54 -22.55
N TYR A 146 -22.56 -44.97 -23.43
CA TYR A 146 -22.15 -43.56 -23.34
C TYR A 146 -23.23 -42.55 -23.75
N THR A 147 -24.29 -42.97 -24.43
CA THR A 147 -25.36 -42.07 -24.91
C THR A 147 -26.60 -42.05 -24.02
N GLU A 148 -26.70 -42.93 -23.02
CA GLU A 148 -27.85 -43.02 -22.10
C GLU A 148 -27.67 -42.31 -20.74
N GLU A 149 -26.69 -41.41 -20.61
CA GLU A 149 -26.58 -40.46 -19.48
C GLU A 149 -27.00 -39.03 -19.88
#